data_AF-A0A6P0XZ49-F1
#
_entry.id   AF-A0A6P0XZ49-F1
#
_cell.length_a   1.000
_cell.length_b   1.000
_cell.length_c   1.000
_cell.angle_alpha   90.00
_cell.angle_beta   90.00
_cell.angle_gamma   90.00
#
_symmetry.space_group_name_H-M   'P 1'
#
loop_
_entity.id
_entity.type
_entity.pdbx_description
1 polymer ?
#
loop_
_entity_poly.entity_id
_entity_poly.type
_entity_poly.pdbx_seq_one_letter_code
_entity_poly.pdbx_strand_id
1 'polypeptide(L)'
;MQDIHNVHFNKENEQFIMILPKIDGGKAIEIAEIIIREIKELTLSPDRDMWTNFPNSIVTMSMGIACTIPRENEPSSLFLAAEEALFESQEQGDSVTLSSFLNYQNS
;
A
#
# COMPACT_ATOMS: atom_id res chain seq x y z
N MET A 1 -11.99 20.54 -11.57
CA MET A 1 -11.88 19.18 -11.01
C MET A 1 -10.41 18.81 -11.15
N GLN A 2 -9.64 18.78 -10.06
CA GLN A 2 -8.20 18.53 -10.12
C GLN A 2 -7.98 17.01 -10.05
N ASP A 3 -7.49 16.45 -11.14
CA ASP A 3 -7.03 15.06 -11.22
C ASP A 3 -5.80 14.89 -10.34
N ILE A 4 -5.91 14.06 -9.30
CA ILE A 4 -4.80 13.70 -8.42
C ILE A 4 -4.26 12.36 -8.90
N HIS A 5 -3.37 12.38 -9.89
CA HIS A 5 -2.61 11.20 -10.32
C HIS A 5 -1.15 11.35 -9.89
N ASN A 6 -0.85 10.96 -8.65
CA ASN A 6 0.53 10.77 -8.18
C ASN A 6 0.74 9.29 -7.87
N VAL A 7 0.85 8.48 -8.93
CA VAL A 7 1.31 7.08 -8.83
C VAL A 7 2.69 7.03 -9.48
N HIS A 8 3.71 6.68 -8.71
CA HIS A 8 5.08 6.51 -9.20
C HIS A 8 5.39 5.02 -9.36
N PHE A 9 5.91 4.62 -10.52
CA PHE A 9 6.20 3.24 -10.88
C PHE A 9 7.73 3.01 -10.90
N ASN A 10 8.24 2.10 -10.08
CA ASN A 10 9.61 1.58 -10.19
C ASN A 10 9.56 0.13 -10.69
N LYS A 11 10.41 -0.21 -11.67
CA LYS A 11 10.40 -1.50 -12.38
C LYS A 11 11.29 -2.57 -11.74
N GLU A 12 12.15 -2.21 -10.78
CA GLU A 12 13.13 -3.14 -10.21
C GLU A 12 12.68 -3.85 -8.92
N ASN A 13 11.63 -3.34 -8.28
CA ASN A 13 10.88 -4.01 -7.21
C ASN A 13 9.41 -3.79 -7.54
N GLU A 14 8.57 -4.82 -7.47
CA GLU A 14 7.13 -4.75 -7.77
C GLU A 14 6.33 -3.96 -6.71
N GLN A 15 6.81 -2.76 -6.40
CA GLN A 15 6.32 -1.88 -5.35
C GLN A 15 5.69 -0.66 -5.98
N PHE A 16 4.50 -0.33 -5.49
CA PHE A 16 3.73 0.81 -5.92
C PHE A 16 3.53 1.76 -4.74
N ILE A 17 3.63 3.06 -4.99
CA ILE A 17 3.44 4.08 -3.98
C ILE A 17 2.23 4.93 -4.35
N MET A 18 1.34 5.14 -3.38
CA MET A 18 0.20 6.04 -3.46
C MET A 18 0.35 7.14 -2.41
N ILE A 19 0.28 8.40 -2.86
CA ILE A 19 0.27 9.56 -1.96
C ILE A 19 -1.15 10.11 -1.92
N LEU A 20 -1.73 10.19 -0.71
CA LEU A 20 -3.11 10.63 -0.47
C LEU A 20 -3.14 11.93 0.35
N PRO A 21 -3.16 13.11 -0.30
CA PRO A 21 -3.24 14.37 0.42
C PRO A 21 -4.59 14.51 1.16
N LYS A 22 -4.56 15.08 2.36
CA LYS A 22 -5.76 15.41 3.17
C LYS A 22 -6.63 14.19 3.51
N ILE A 23 -6.00 13.02 3.60
CA ILE A 23 -6.60 11.76 4.01
C ILE A 23 -5.94 11.33 5.32
N ASP A 24 -6.76 10.93 6.28
CA ASP A 24 -6.29 10.33 7.53
C ASP A 24 -6.09 8.82 7.39
N GLY A 25 -5.49 8.19 8.40
CA GLY A 25 -5.18 6.77 8.39
C GLY A 25 -6.42 5.87 8.30
N GLY A 26 -7.58 6.28 8.83
CA GLY A 26 -8.81 5.50 8.78
C GLY A 26 -9.33 5.40 7.34
N LYS A 27 -9.48 6.56 6.68
CA LYS A 27 -9.86 6.60 5.26
C LYS A 27 -8.83 5.97 4.34
N ALA A 28 -7.54 6.07 4.66
CA ALA A 28 -6.50 5.40 3.90
C ALA A 28 -6.64 3.87 3.96
N ILE A 29 -6.98 3.31 5.13
CA ILE A 29 -7.28 1.88 5.29
C ILE A 29 -8.47 1.49 4.41
N GLU A 30 -9.59 2.23 4.49
CA GLU A 30 -10.78 1.96 3.66
C GLU A 30 -10.45 1.91 2.16
N ILE A 31 -9.64 2.87 1.69
CA ILE A 31 -9.18 2.92 0.29
C ILE A 31 -8.32 1.69 -0.04
N ALA A 32 -7.38 1.33 0.83
CA ALA A 32 -6.50 0.18 0.61
C ALA A 32 -7.25 -1.15 0.59
N GLU A 33 -8.23 -1.33 1.48
CA GLU A 33 -9.08 -2.52 1.52
C GLU A 33 -9.91 -2.66 0.23
N ILE A 34 -10.43 -1.55 -0.29
CA ILE A 34 -11.10 -1.53 -1.60
C ILE A 34 -10.12 -1.99 -2.68
N ILE A 35 -8.91 -1.42 -2.75
CA ILE A 35 -7.90 -1.79 -3.76
C ILE A 35 -7.58 -3.28 -3.70
N ILE A 36 -7.30 -3.83 -2.52
CA ILE A 36 -7.01 -5.26 -2.35
C ILE A 36 -8.17 -6.12 -2.84
N ARG A 37 -9.42 -5.75 -2.51
CA ARG A 37 -10.61 -6.47 -2.96
C ARG A 37 -10.73 -6.43 -4.48
N GLU A 38 -10.64 -5.25 -5.10
CA GLU A 38 -10.77 -5.11 -6.55
C GLU A 38 -9.68 -5.89 -7.29
N ILE A 39 -8.42 -5.88 -6.81
CA ILE A 39 -7.34 -6.66 -7.41
C ILE A 39 -7.61 -8.17 -7.33
N LYS A 40 -8.13 -8.67 -6.20
CA LYS A 40 -8.54 -10.07 -6.05
C LYS A 40 -9.67 -10.43 -7.02
N GLU A 41 -10.64 -9.53 -7.20
CA GLU A 41 -11.80 -9.73 -8.10
C GLU A 41 -11.42 -9.77 -9.58
N LEU A 42 -10.31 -9.13 -9.98
CA LEU A 42 -9.80 -9.24 -11.35
C LEU A 42 -9.34 -10.66 -11.71
N THR A 43 -9.11 -11.54 -10.71
CA THR A 43 -8.70 -12.95 -10.92
C THR A 43 -7.50 -13.11 -11.86
N LEU A 44 -6.57 -12.15 -11.81
CA LEU A 44 -5.41 -12.13 -12.68
C LEU A 44 -4.55 -13.36 -12.43
N SER A 45 -4.32 -14.16 -13.46
CA SER A 45 -3.42 -15.31 -13.36
C SER A 45 -1.97 -14.81 -13.37
N PRO A 46 -1.13 -15.24 -12.41
CA PRO A 46 0.29 -14.89 -12.42
C PRO A 46 0.95 -15.47 -13.68
N ASP A 47 1.86 -14.70 -14.28
CA ASP A 47 2.66 -15.17 -15.41
C ASP A 47 3.61 -16.26 -14.92
N ARG A 48 3.27 -17.52 -15.22
CA ARG A 48 4.00 -18.70 -14.74
C ARG A 48 5.40 -18.82 -15.34
N ASP A 49 5.66 -18.16 -16.45
CA ASP A 49 6.98 -18.14 -17.08
C ASP A 49 7.94 -17.19 -16.32
N MET A 50 7.39 -16.18 -15.64
CA MET A 50 8.14 -15.28 -14.75
C MET A 50 8.12 -15.75 -13.28
N TRP A 51 7.06 -16.43 -12.84
CA TRP A 51 6.80 -16.75 -11.43
C TRP A 51 6.59 -18.25 -11.23
N THR A 52 7.67 -19.00 -11.16
CA THR A 52 7.64 -20.47 -11.02
C THR A 52 7.17 -20.97 -9.65
N ASN A 53 7.13 -20.10 -8.64
CA ASN A 53 6.82 -20.42 -7.25
C ASN A 53 5.65 -19.60 -6.67
N PHE A 54 4.70 -19.15 -7.49
CA PHE A 54 3.51 -18.49 -6.97
C PHE A 54 2.57 -19.53 -6.30
N PRO A 55 2.37 -19.48 -4.96
CA PRO A 55 1.55 -20.47 -4.26
C PRO A 55 0.06 -20.29 -4.55
N ASN A 56 -0.34 -19.08 -4.96
CA ASN A 56 -1.72 -18.71 -5.23
C ASN A 56 -2.03 -18.76 -6.73
N SER A 57 -3.28 -19.12 -7.06
CA SER A 57 -3.77 -19.16 -8.45
C SER A 57 -4.08 -17.78 -9.03
N ILE A 58 -4.03 -16.73 -8.21
CA ILE A 58 -4.32 -15.35 -8.59
C ILE A 58 -3.28 -14.40 -8.01
N VAL A 59 -3.09 -13.26 -8.67
CA VAL A 59 -2.31 -12.13 -8.14
C VAL A 59 -3.06 -11.49 -6.97
N THR A 60 -2.33 -11.24 -5.89
CA THR A 60 -2.80 -10.55 -4.70
C THR A 60 -1.77 -9.50 -4.28
N MET A 61 -2.11 -8.66 -3.30
CA MET A 61 -1.19 -7.63 -2.81
C MET A 61 -1.39 -7.37 -1.32
N SER A 62 -0.31 -6.95 -0.67
CA SER A 62 -0.26 -6.43 0.71
C SER A 62 0.03 -4.93 0.67
N MET A 63 -0.47 -4.16 1.64
CA MET A 63 -0.29 -2.70 1.68
C MET A 63 0.12 -2.21 3.07
N GLY A 64 1.25 -1.50 3.13
CA GLY A 64 1.66 -0.70 4.28
C GLY A 64 1.20 0.74 4.14
N ILE A 65 0.59 1.29 5.19
CA ILE A 65 0.08 2.66 5.23
C ILE A 65 0.82 3.44 6.30
N ALA A 66 1.25 4.66 5.96
CA ALA A 66 1.67 5.66 6.93
C ALA A 66 0.93 6.97 6.67
N CYS A 67 0.53 7.64 7.74
CA CYS A 67 -0.23 8.89 7.69
C CYS A 67 0.30 9.87 8.74
N THR A 68 0.50 11.12 8.33
CA THR A 68 1.00 12.18 9.19
C THR A 68 0.45 13.54 8.77
N ILE A 69 0.51 14.50 9.69
CA ILE A 69 0.39 15.92 9.35
C ILE A 69 1.79 16.40 8.97
N PRO A 70 2.02 16.87 7.73
CA PRO A 70 3.35 17.30 7.29
C PRO A 70 3.93 18.36 8.25
N ARG A 71 5.15 18.10 8.73
CA ARG A 71 6.00 19.06 9.43
C ARG A 71 7.26 19.29 8.59
N GLU A 72 7.98 20.38 8.84
CA GLU A 72 9.06 20.85 7.95
C GLU A 72 10.21 19.85 7.73
N ASN A 73 10.35 18.81 8.56
CA ASN A 73 11.48 17.88 8.48
C ASN A 73 11.02 16.42 8.34
N GLU A 74 11.58 15.75 7.33
CA GLU A 74 11.69 14.29 7.12
C GLU A 74 10.51 13.57 6.43
N PRO A 75 10.31 13.74 5.11
CA PRO A 75 9.48 12.83 4.29
C PRO A 75 9.99 11.38 4.34
N SER A 76 11.28 11.18 4.55
CA SER A 76 11.97 9.90 4.82
C SER A 76 11.27 9.07 5.90
N SER A 77 10.86 9.69 7.01
CA SER A 77 10.17 8.98 8.09
C SER A 77 8.80 8.43 7.67
N LEU A 78 8.11 9.11 6.73
CA LEU A 78 6.83 8.64 6.19
C LEU A 78 7.02 7.40 5.32
N PHE A 79 8.07 7.38 4.49
CA PHE A 79 8.41 6.21 3.67
C PHE A 79 8.82 5.01 4.53
N LEU A 80 9.73 5.22 5.49
CA LEU A 80 10.16 4.16 6.40
C LEU A 80 8.98 3.54 7.16
N ALA A 81 8.04 4.38 7.62
CA ALA A 81 6.83 3.91 8.28
C ALA A 81 5.92 3.07 7.39
N ALA A 82 5.80 3.43 6.12
CA ALA A 82 5.02 2.66 5.16
C ALA A 82 5.72 1.34 4.81
N GLU A 83 7.05 1.33 4.70
CA GLU A 83 7.84 0.12 4.44
C GLU A 83 7.77 -0.88 5.61
N GLU A 84 7.91 -0.41 6.85
CA GLU A 84 7.77 -1.27 8.04
C GLU A 84 6.35 -1.85 8.14
N ALA A 85 5.32 -1.04 7.91
CA ALA A 85 3.94 -1.51 7.84
C ALA A 85 3.72 -2.51 6.69
N LEU A 86 4.38 -2.31 5.54
CA LEU A 86 4.28 -3.24 4.41
C LEU A 86 4.90 -4.59 4.76
N PHE A 87 6.04 -4.61 5.44
CA PHE A 87 6.66 -5.84 5.91
C PHE A 87 5.72 -6.61 6.84
N GLU A 88 5.10 -5.94 7.82
CA GLU A 88 4.09 -6.57 8.70
C GLU A 88 2.87 -7.10 7.91
N SER A 89 2.45 -6.38 6.88
CA SER A 89 1.33 -6.78 6.03
C SER A 89 1.65 -8.00 5.14
N GLN A 90 2.90 -8.13 4.71
CA GLN A 90 3.36 -9.31 3.94
C GLN A 90 3.37 -10.57 4.80
N GLU A 91 3.79 -10.46 6.07
CA GLU A 91 3.78 -11.57 7.02
C GLU A 91 2.37 -12.09 7.33
N GLN A 92 1.36 -11.21 7.25
CA GLN A 92 -0.04 -11.56 7.47
C GLN A 92 -0.72 -12.13 6.21
N GLY A 93 -0.19 -11.83 5.03
CA GLY A 93 -0.71 -12.24 3.73
C GLY A 93 -1.96 -11.47 3.30
N ASP A 94 -1.88 -10.81 2.14
CA ASP A 94 -2.97 -10.08 1.50
C ASP A 94 -3.74 -9.11 2.41
N SER A 95 -3.03 -8.41 3.29
CA SER A 95 -3.61 -7.55 4.32
C SER A 95 -3.32 -6.07 4.09
N VAL A 96 -3.89 -5.23 4.95
CA VAL A 96 -3.55 -3.81 5.07
C VAL A 96 -3.04 -3.59 6.49
N THR A 97 -1.88 -2.95 6.63
CA THR A 97 -1.34 -2.56 7.94
C THR A 97 -1.14 -1.05 7.98
N LEU A 98 -1.66 -0.40 9.02
CA LEU A 98 -1.34 0.99 9.33
C LEU A 98 -0.14 1.02 10.29
N SER A 99 0.86 1.84 9.97
CA SER A 99 2.07 2.03 10.78
C SER A 99 1.74 2.26 12.25
N SER A 100 2.47 1.62 13.16
CA SER A 100 2.28 1.81 14.60
C SER A 100 2.72 3.19 15.11
N PHE A 101 3.51 3.94 14.33
CA PHE A 101 4.12 5.21 14.77
C PHE A 101 3.78 6.43 13.89
N LEU A 102 3.36 6.24 12.64
CA LEU A 102 2.77 7.30 11.80
C LEU A 102 1.36 6.87 11.35
N ASN A 103 0.41 7.00 12.26
CA ASN A 103 -1.00 6.59 12.13
C ASN A 103 -1.97 7.73 12.41
N TYR A 104 -1.70 8.95 11.94
CA TYR A 104 -2.61 10.06 12.17
C TYR A 104 -4.05 9.70 11.72
N GLN A 105 -4.99 9.77 12.65
CA GLN A 105 -6.42 9.53 12.41
C GLN A 105 -7.22 10.71 12.94
N ASN A 106 -8.16 11.21 12.14
CA ASN A 106 -9.08 12.25 12.59
C ASN A 106 -10.28 11.57 13.26
N SER A 107 -10.38 11.68 14.59
CA SER A 107 -11.49 11.16 15.40
C SER A 107 -12.79 11.93 15.18
#